data_AF-A0A3A4RZ63-F1
#
_entry.id   AF-A0A3A4RZ63-F1
#
_cell.length_a   1.000
_cell.length_b   1.000
_cell.length_c   1.000
_cell.angle_alpha   90.00
_cell.angle_beta   90.00
_cell.angle_gamma   90.00
#
_symmetry.space_group_name_H-M   'P 1'
#
loop_
_entity.id
_entity.type
_entity.pdbx_description
1 polymer ?
#
loop_
_entity_poly.entity_id
_entity_poly.type
_entity_poly.pdbx_seq_one_letter_code
_entity_poly.pdbx_strand_id
1 'polypeptide(L)' 'MMIVDSCGWLEWFTDGDLADQYKPYLSDQDNLLIPAIILYEVYKVLPEFCTQLALNGHHDHFL' A
#
# COMPACT_ATOMS: atom_id res chain seq x y z
N MET A 1 -16.47 -3.82 10.19
CA MET A 1 -15.79 -4.97 9.57
C MET A 1 -15.69 -4.77 8.07
N MET A 2 -14.48 -4.75 7.52
CA MET A 2 -14.16 -4.35 6.15
C MET A 2 -12.84 -4.99 5.70
N ILE A 3 -12.64 -5.11 4.39
CA ILE A 3 -11.44 -5.67 3.77
C ILE A 3 -10.92 -4.62 2.77
N VAL A 4 -9.61 -4.37 2.81
CA VAL A 4 -8.90 -3.59 1.79
C VAL A 4 -8.14 -4.55 0.90
N ASP A 5 -8.26 -4.40 -0.41
CA ASP A 5 -7.59 -5.25 -1.40
C ASP A 5 -6.09 -4.98 -1.47
N SER A 6 -5.36 -5.83 -2.20
CA SER A 6 -3.90 -5.70 -2.35
C SER A 6 -3.49 -4.35 -2.98
N CYS A 7 -4.28 -3.81 -3.90
CA CYS A 7 -4.04 -2.48 -4.48
C CYS A 7 -4.05 -1.37 -3.43
N GLY A 8 -5.05 -1.33 -2.54
CA GLY A 8 -5.11 -0.32 -1.47
C GLY A 8 -3.95 -0.41 -0.48
N TRP A 9 -3.47 -1.62 -0.18
CA TRP A 9 -2.26 -1.80 0.61
C TRP A 9 -1.00 -1.32 -0.11
N LEU A 10 -0.87 -1.61 -1.41
CA LEU A 10 0.28 -1.17 -2.20
C LEU A 10 0.33 0.36 -2.28
N GLU A 11 -0.79 1.03 -2.59
CA GLU A 11 -0.89 2.50 -2.57
C GLU A 11 -0.39 3.10 -1.26
N TRP A 12 -0.81 2.52 -0.12
CA TRP A 12 -0.35 2.98 1.20
C TRP A 12 1.14 2.72 1.45
N PHE A 13 1.65 1.54 1.09
CA PHE A 13 3.06 1.20 1.31
C PHE A 13 4.04 1.95 0.40
N THR A 14 3.58 2.37 -0.78
CA THR A 14 4.41 3.09 -1.76
C THR A 14 4.24 4.61 -1.72
N ASP A 15 3.43 5.13 -0.81
CA ASP A 15 3.04 6.55 -0.77
C ASP A 15 2.47 7.03 -2.12
N GLY A 16 1.57 6.21 -2.69
CA GLY A 16 0.92 6.46 -3.98
C GLY A 16 -0.16 7.55 -3.90
N ASP A 17 -0.66 7.97 -5.07
CA ASP A 17 -1.63 9.07 -5.20
C ASP A 17 -2.89 8.90 -4.35
N LEU A 18 -3.28 7.65 -4.04
CA LEU A 18 -4.46 7.32 -3.26
C LEU A 18 -4.16 6.97 -1.79
N ALA A 19 -2.90 7.04 -1.35
CA ALA A 19 -2.48 6.62 0.00
C ALA A 19 -3.33 7.28 1.10
N ASP A 20 -3.53 8.59 1.02
CA ASP A 20 -4.34 9.34 1.98
C ASP A 20 -5.83 8.94 1.97
N GLN A 21 -6.35 8.48 0.82
CA GLN A 21 -7.72 7.99 0.72
C GLN A 21 -7.86 6.61 1.37
N TYR A 22 -6.82 5.77 1.32
CA TYR A 22 -6.80 4.45 1.96
C TYR A 22 -6.49 4.50 3.47
N LYS A 23 -5.75 5.52 3.92
CA LYS A 23 -5.37 5.73 5.33
C LYS A 23 -6.48 5.54 6.37
N PRO A 24 -7.67 6.16 6.26
CA PRO A 24 -8.72 5.99 7.26
C PRO A 24 -9.19 4.54 7.36
N TYR A 25 -9.17 3.79 6.26
CA TYR A 25 -9.59 2.39 6.23
C TYR A 25 -8.54 1.46 6.83
N LEU A 26 -7.25 1.72 6.57
CA LEU A 26 -6.15 0.91 7.09
C LEU A 26 -5.84 1.20 8.57
N SER A 27 -6.23 2.37 9.08
CA SER A 27 -6.00 2.77 10.47
C SER A 27 -7.04 2.21 11.46
N ASP A 28 -8.21 1.76 10.97
CA ASP A 28 -9.29 1.19 11.80
C ASP A 28 -9.07 -0.32 12.02
N GLN A 29 -8.09 -0.66 12.88
CA GLN A 29 -7.69 -2.04 13.14
C GLN A 29 -8.82 -2.92 13.70
N ASP A 30 -9.73 -2.34 14.49
CA ASP A 30 -10.85 -3.08 15.09
C ASP A 30 -11.86 -3.55 14.03
N ASN A 31 -11.93 -2.86 12.89
CA ASN A 31 -12.82 -3.20 11.79
C ASN A 31 -12.10 -3.78 10.57
N LEU A 32 -10.78 -3.79 10.53
CA LEU A 32 -9.99 -4.26 9.40
C LEU A 32 -9.73 -5.77 9.46
N LEU A 33 -10.26 -6.49 8.47
CA LEU A 33 -9.90 -7.88 8.24
C LEU A 33 -8.78 -7.96 7.20
N ILE A 34 -7.75 -8.75 7.50
CA ILE A 34 -6.63 -8.99 6.60
C ILE A 34 -6.60 -10.48 6.24
N PRO A 35 -7.26 -10.89 5.15
CA PRO A 35 -7.14 -12.24 4.62
C PRO A 35 -5.68 -12.58 4.28
N ALA A 36 -5.25 -13.79 4.60
CA ALA A 36 -3.87 -14.23 4.33
C ALA A 36 -3.47 -14.14 2.85
N ILE A 37 -4.43 -14.26 1.92
CA ILE A 37 -4.20 -14.10 0.49
C ILE A 37 -3.79 -12.67 0.12
N ILE A 38 -4.40 -11.66 0.73
CA ILE A 38 -4.04 -10.25 0.48
C ILE A 38 -2.62 -9.98 1.00
N LEU A 39 -2.29 -10.49 2.20
CA LEU A 39 -0.95 -10.36 2.75
C LEU A 39 0.11 -11.02 1.83
N TYR A 40 -0.19 -12.19 1.27
CA TYR A 40 0.69 -12.88 0.33
C TYR A 40 0.89 -12.10 -0.97
N GLU A 41 -0.17 -11.54 -1.56
CA GLU A 41 -0.10 -10.74 -2.78
C GLU A 41 0.76 -9.49 -2.58
N VAL A 42 0.51 -8.74 -1.50
CA VAL A 42 1.29 -7.53 -1.16
C VAL A 42 2.76 -7.90 -0.93
N TYR A 43 3.04 -8.93 -0.14
CA TYR A 43 4.42 -9.38 0.12
C TYR A 43 5.16 -9.78 -1.16
N LYS A 44 4.47 -10.40 -2.13
CA LYS A 44 5.09 -10.82 -3.39
C LYS A 44 5.39 -9.64 -4.32
N VAL A 45 4.49 -8.64 -4.39
CA VAL A 45 4.57 -7.54 -5.36
C VAL A 45 5.40 -6.35 -4.84
N LEU A 46 5.32 -6.06 -3.53
CA LEU A 46 5.95 -4.86 -2.95
C LEU A 46 7.47 -4.75 -3.22
N PRO A 47 8.29 -5.83 -3.16
CA PRO A 47 9.73 -5.73 -3.45
C PRO A 47 10.05 -5.29 -4.88
N GLU A 48 9.27 -5.75 -5.86
CA GLU A 48 9.41 -5.35 -7.27
C GLU A 48 9.09 -3.85 -7.43
N PHE A 49 8.02 -3.40 -6.78
CA PHE A 49 7.64 -1.98 -6.75
C PHE A 49 8.71 -1.08 -6.13
N CYS A 50 9.23 -1.44 -4.95
CA CYS A 50 10.29 -0.67 -4.30
C CYS A 50 11.58 -0.63 -5.12
N THR A 51 11.92 -1.72 -5.81
CA THR A 51 13.07 -1.75 -6.73
C THR A 51 12.86 -0.78 -7.88
N GLN A 52 11.65 -0.77 -8.46
CA GLN A 52 11.32 0.13 -9.56
C GLN A 52 11.28 1.60 -9.12
N LEU A 53 10.78 1.91 -7.92
CA LEU A 53 10.85 3.25 -7.33
C LEU A 53 12.30 3.71 -7.12
N ALA A 54 13.17 2.83 -6.62
CA ALA A 54 14.59 3.12 -6.45
C ALA A 54 15.32 3.36 -7.79
N LEU A 55 14.95 2.62 -8.85
CA LEU A 55 15.51 2.79 -10.18
C LEU A 55 14.97 4.03 -10.91
N ASN A 56 13.71 4.38 -10.67
CA ASN A 56 13.04 5.46 -11.37
C ASN A 56 13.22 6.84 -10.72
N GLY A 57 13.89 6.92 -9.57
CA GLY A 57 14.30 8.17 -8.93
C GLY A 57 13.22 9.23 -8.95
N HIS A 58 12.31 9.21 -7.97
CA HIS A 58 11.35 10.29 -7.79
C HIS A 58 12.11 11.58 -7.45
N HIS A 59 12.46 12.33 -8.49
CA HIS A 59 12.84 13.72 -8.37
C HIS A 59 11.64 14.45 -7.76
N ASP A 60 11.84 14.88 -6.51
CA ASP A 60 11.29 16.08 -5.92
C ASP A 60 9.75 16.21 -5.88
N HIS A 61 9.18 15.90 -4.72
CA HIS A 61 8.23 16.83 -4.10
C HIS A 61 8.31 16.81 -2.56
N PHE A 62 9.52 17.01 -2.02
CA PHE A 62 9.66 17.63 -0.69
C PHE A 62 9.70 19.15 -0.89
N LEU A 63 8.51 19.76 -0.83
CA LEU A 63 8.30 21.13 -0.36
C LEU A 63 7.18 21.10 0.67
#